data_AF-A0A957HDJ9-F1
#
_entry.id   AF-A0A957HDJ9-F1
#
_cell.length_a   1.000
_cell.length_b   1.000
_cell.length_c   1.000
_cell.angle_alpha   90.00
_cell.angle_beta   90.00
_cell.angle_gamma   90.00
#
_symmetry.space_group_name_H-M   'P 1'
#
loop_
_entity.id
_entity.type
_entity.pdbx_description
1 polymer ?
#
loop_
_entity_poly.entity_id
_entity_poly.type
_entity_poly.pdbx_seq_one_letter_code
_entity_poly.pdbx_strand_id
1 'polypeptide(L)'
;DALAAGESFADLARARSIDTGSGARGGELDWAPVARYVPEFQDAVLNAPIGEIVGPVETDFGFHIIQVRAREDREVEGSELDTIRQAEFSLWMSDLRAANEENITINDNWPNYLPN
;
A
#
# COMPACT_ATOMS: atom_id res chain seq x y z
N ASP A 1 18.00 12.82 -9.96
CA ASP A 1 18.72 14.09 -10.24
C ASP A 1 18.59 15.13 -9.14
N ALA A 2 17.41 15.72 -8.92
CA ALA A 2 17.22 16.76 -7.89
C ALA A 2 17.66 16.33 -6.46
N LEU A 3 17.22 15.14 -6.02
CA LEU A 3 17.65 14.55 -4.74
C LEU A 3 19.17 14.27 -4.69
N ALA A 4 19.76 13.86 -5.82
CA ALA A 4 21.20 13.63 -5.91
C ALA A 4 22.00 14.95 -5.92
N ALA A 5 21.38 16.05 -6.35
CA ALA A 5 21.93 17.40 -6.27
C ALA A 5 21.79 18.02 -4.86
N GLY A 6 21.20 17.31 -3.90
CA GLY A 6 21.04 17.75 -2.51
C GLY A 6 19.79 18.59 -2.25
N GLU A 7 18.83 18.63 -3.18
CA GLU A 7 17.53 19.25 -2.91
C GLU A 7 16.76 18.50 -1.81
N SER A 8 16.03 19.24 -1.00
CA SER A 8 15.22 18.69 0.10
C SER A 8 14.09 17.82 -0.43
N PHE A 9 13.95 16.61 0.13
CA PHE A 9 12.84 15.72 -0.18
C PHE A 9 11.49 16.39 0.04
N ALA A 10 11.32 17.09 1.16
CA ALA A 10 10.07 17.77 1.49
C ALA A 10 9.73 18.89 0.51
N ASP A 11 10.73 19.59 -0.02
CA ASP A 11 10.51 20.67 -0.99
C ASP A 11 10.11 20.09 -2.36
N LEU A 12 10.78 19.01 -2.77
CA LEU A 12 10.44 18.27 -3.98
C LEU A 12 9.06 17.63 -3.90
N ALA A 13 8.68 17.08 -2.74
CA ALA A 13 7.37 16.53 -2.50
C ALA A 13 6.29 17.62 -2.62
N ARG A 14 6.49 18.81 -2.04
CA ARG A 14 5.56 19.94 -2.21
C ARG A 14 5.44 20.41 -3.67
N ALA A 15 6.53 20.37 -4.42
CA ALA A 15 6.57 20.86 -5.78
C ALA A 15 6.07 19.85 -6.83
N ARG A 16 6.23 18.54 -6.58
CA ARG A 16 6.05 17.50 -7.61
C ARG A 16 5.14 16.35 -7.22
N SER A 17 4.82 16.17 -5.93
CA SER A 17 3.93 15.08 -5.52
C SER A 17 2.52 15.34 -6.03
N ILE A 18 1.93 14.31 -6.64
CA ILE A 18 0.52 14.29 -7.04
C ILE A 18 -0.40 13.86 -5.89
N ASP A 19 0.17 13.36 -4.78
CA ASP A 19 -0.60 12.99 -3.61
C ASP A 19 -1.07 14.25 -2.88
N THR A 20 -2.37 14.52 -2.97
CA THR A 20 -3.03 15.64 -2.31
C THR A 20 -3.04 15.56 -0.78
N GLY A 21 -2.90 14.34 -0.20
CA GLY A 21 -2.94 14.13 1.25
C GLY A 21 -1.61 14.45 1.94
N SER A 22 -0.49 14.09 1.31
CA SER A 22 0.85 14.29 1.89
C SER A 22 1.70 15.34 1.18
N GLY A 23 1.47 15.61 -0.12
CA GLY A 23 2.33 16.45 -0.94
C GLY A 23 2.53 17.85 -0.36
N ALA A 24 1.45 18.53 0.03
CA ALA A 24 1.51 19.85 0.66
C ALA A 24 2.28 19.86 2.00
N ARG A 25 2.33 18.72 2.70
CA ARG A 25 3.06 18.53 3.96
C ARG A 25 4.49 18.01 3.74
N GLY A 26 4.99 18.07 2.51
CA GLY A 26 6.32 17.57 2.17
C GLY A 26 6.41 16.05 2.06
N GLY A 27 5.30 15.38 1.74
CA GLY A 27 5.23 13.93 1.60
C GLY A 27 5.09 13.17 2.93
N GLU A 28 4.78 13.86 4.02
CA GLU A 28 4.64 13.25 5.34
C GLU A 28 3.32 12.47 5.46
N LEU A 29 3.43 11.19 5.79
CA LEU A 29 2.32 10.23 5.92
C LEU A 29 1.95 9.92 7.38
N ASP A 30 2.62 10.56 8.35
CA ASP A 30 2.47 10.29 9.79
C ASP A 30 2.81 8.81 10.14
N TRP A 31 2.62 8.41 11.41
CA TRP A 31 2.79 7.01 11.80
C TRP A 31 1.61 6.17 11.31
N ALA A 32 1.91 5.14 10.53
CA ALA A 32 0.91 4.20 10.02
C ALA A 32 1.45 2.76 10.07
N PRO A 33 0.59 1.77 10.37
CA PRO A 33 0.93 0.36 10.17
C PRO A 33 1.26 0.12 8.71
N VAL A 34 2.31 -0.66 8.45
CA VAL A 34 2.76 -0.93 7.09
C VAL A 34 1.69 -1.66 6.25
N ALA A 35 0.86 -2.48 6.90
CA ALA A 35 -0.25 -3.21 6.28
C ALA A 35 -1.38 -2.31 5.73
N ARG A 36 -1.30 -0.99 5.92
CA ARG A 36 -2.22 -0.03 5.27
C ARG A 36 -1.78 0.33 3.84
N TYR A 37 -0.56 -0.01 3.45
CA TYR A 37 -0.03 0.28 2.12
C TYR A 37 -0.25 -0.90 1.17
N VAL A 38 -0.25 -0.61 -0.13
CA VAL A 38 -0.26 -1.66 -1.17
C VAL A 38 1.03 -2.49 -1.11
N PRO A 39 1.01 -3.76 -1.55
CA PRO A 39 2.13 -4.69 -1.37
C PRO A 39 3.48 -4.15 -1.80
N GLU A 40 3.56 -3.49 -2.96
CA GLU A 40 4.82 -2.96 -3.51
C GLU A 40 5.38 -1.82 -2.66
N PHE A 41 4.51 -0.97 -2.15
CA PHE A 41 4.88 0.13 -1.26
C PHE A 41 5.28 -0.40 0.13
N GLN A 42 4.51 -1.36 0.65
CA GLN A 42 4.81 -2.05 1.91
C GLN A 42 6.20 -2.70 1.86
N ASP A 43 6.50 -3.45 0.81
CA ASP A 43 7.80 -4.11 0.63
C ASP A 43 8.94 -3.10 0.54
N ALA A 44 8.74 -2.00 -0.18
CA ALA A 44 9.72 -0.93 -0.25
C ALA A 44 9.98 -0.30 1.12
N VAL A 45 8.92 -0.01 1.89
CA VAL A 45 9.03 0.55 3.25
C VAL A 45 9.72 -0.41 4.20
N LEU A 46 9.44 -1.71 4.13
CA LEU A 46 10.04 -2.73 5.01
C LEU A 46 11.53 -2.94 4.74
N ASN A 47 11.93 -2.91 3.46
CA ASN A 47 13.31 -3.15 3.05
C ASN A 47 14.19 -1.89 3.09
N ALA A 48 13.59 -0.70 3.06
CA ALA A 48 14.33 0.56 3.10
C ALA A 48 15.07 0.74 4.44
N PRO A 49 16.35 1.12 4.43
CA PRO A 49 17.05 1.62 5.61
C PRO A 49 16.44 2.93 6.12
N ILE A 50 16.45 3.13 7.43
CA ILE A 50 15.95 4.38 8.03
C ILE A 50 16.83 5.56 7.58
N GLY A 51 16.18 6.62 7.10
CA GLY A 51 16.80 7.84 6.60
C GLY A 51 17.17 7.79 5.11
N GLU A 52 17.20 6.60 4.50
CA GLU A 52 17.50 6.45 3.09
C GLU A 52 16.27 6.67 2.20
N ILE A 53 16.53 7.15 0.99
CA ILE A 53 15.52 7.35 -0.03
C ILE A 53 15.55 6.15 -0.97
N VAL A 54 14.40 5.50 -1.16
CA VAL A 54 14.23 4.35 -2.06
C VAL A 54 13.24 4.67 -3.18
N GLY A 55 13.43 4.01 -4.32
CA GLY A 55 12.57 4.10 -5.49
C GLY A 55 13.34 4.31 -6.80
N PRO A 56 12.63 4.45 -7.93
CA PRO A 56 11.17 4.50 -8.02
C PRO A 56 10.48 3.17 -7.70
N VAL A 57 9.39 3.22 -6.94
CA VAL A 57 8.51 2.08 -6.61
C VAL A 57 7.24 2.22 -7.44
N GLU A 58 6.96 1.24 -8.30
CA GLU A 58 5.75 1.22 -9.12
C GLU A 58 4.59 0.59 -8.33
N THR A 59 3.42 1.19 -8.43
CA THR A 59 2.15 0.71 -7.85
C THR A 59 1.02 1.06 -8.83
N ASP A 60 -0.20 0.61 -8.55
CA ASP A 60 -1.39 1.03 -9.28
C ASP A 60 -1.66 2.55 -9.25
N PHE A 61 -1.08 3.27 -8.29
CA PHE A 61 -1.18 4.73 -8.17
C PHE A 61 -0.08 5.49 -8.94
N GLY A 62 0.81 4.77 -9.63
CA GLY A 62 1.98 5.30 -10.33
C GLY A 62 3.28 5.06 -9.57
N PHE A 63 4.24 5.97 -9.75
CA PHE A 63 5.59 5.84 -9.21
C PHE A 63 5.79 6.65 -7.93
N HIS A 64 6.40 6.01 -6.93
CA HIS A 64 6.69 6.58 -5.63
C HIS A 64 8.18 6.65 -5.36
N ILE A 65 8.59 7.71 -4.67
CA ILE A 65 9.91 7.84 -4.06
C ILE A 65 9.66 7.95 -2.56
N ILE A 66 10.27 7.06 -1.79
CA ILE A 66 9.92 6.82 -0.39
C ILE A 66 11.14 7.10 0.48
N GLN A 67 10.95 7.77 1.61
CA GLN A 67 11.96 7.91 2.65
C GLN A 67 11.40 7.44 3.98
N VAL A 68 11.99 6.41 4.57
CA VAL A 68 11.55 5.91 5.88
C VAL A 68 12.23 6.72 6.98
N ARG A 69 11.47 7.58 7.66
CA ARG A 69 12.02 8.46 8.71
C ARG A 69 12.22 7.76 10.05
N ALA A 70 11.35 6.81 10.39
CA ALA A 70 11.42 6.01 11.60
C ALA A 70 10.62 4.72 11.43
N ARG A 71 10.94 3.70 12.23
CA ARG A 71 10.22 2.43 12.31
C ARG A 71 10.23 1.94 13.75
N GLU A 72 9.08 1.47 14.22
CA GLU A 72 8.92 0.90 15.55
C GLU A 72 8.00 -0.31 15.48
N ASP A 73 8.33 -1.35 16.25
CA ASP A 73 7.42 -2.47 16.49
C ASP A 73 6.48 -2.09 17.62
N ARG A 74 5.18 -1.99 17.31
CA ARG A 74 4.13 -1.65 18.26
C ARG A 74 3.05 -2.72 18.22
N GLU A 75 2.51 -3.03 19.39
CA GLU A 75 1.29 -3.82 19.46
C GLU A 75 0.15 -2.99 18.88
N VAL A 76 -0.62 -3.62 17.99
CA VAL A 76 -1.76 -2.98 17.34
C VAL A 76 -2.99 -3.24 18.21
N GLU A 77 -3.77 -2.19 18.47
CA GLU A 77 -5.02 -2.29 19.24
C GLU A 77 -6.02 -3.25 18.55
N GLY A 78 -6.85 -3.94 19.34
CA GLY A 78 -7.72 -5.01 18.82
C GLY A 78 -8.63 -4.60 17.64
N SER A 79 -9.19 -3.39 17.67
CA SER A 79 -10.04 -2.89 16.58
C SER A 79 -9.27 -2.61 15.27
N GLU A 80 -8.02 -2.18 15.38
CA GLU A 80 -7.15 -1.93 14.23
C GLU A 80 -6.61 -3.25 13.66
N LEU A 81 -6.29 -4.23 14.52
CA LEU A 81 -5.94 -5.59 14.12
C LEU A 81 -7.04 -6.24 13.28
N ASP A 82 -8.30 -6.10 13.67
CA ASP A 82 -9.41 -6.67 12.91
C ASP A 82 -9.55 -6.05 11.53
N THR A 83 -9.34 -4.72 11.44
CA THR A 83 -9.37 -3.99 10.16
C THR A 83 -8.24 -4.45 9.24
N ILE A 84 -7.01 -4.52 9.76
CA ILE A 84 -5.85 -5.00 8.99
C ILE A 84 -6.06 -6.45 8.54
N ARG A 85 -6.54 -7.32 9.43
CA ARG A 85 -6.80 -8.73 9.11
C ARG A 85 -7.81 -8.89 7.98
N GLN A 86 -8.90 -8.11 7.99
CA GLN A 86 -9.91 -8.15 6.93
C GLN A 86 -9.37 -7.65 5.58
N ALA A 87 -8.56 -6.60 5.60
CA ALA A 87 -7.93 -6.06 4.39
C ALA A 87 -6.97 -7.09 3.77
N GLU A 88 -6.05 -7.65 4.56
CA GLU A 88 -5.10 -8.68 4.14
C GLU A 88 -5.81 -9.93 3.62
N PHE A 89 -6.85 -10.39 4.31
CA PHE A 89 -7.65 -11.54 3.86
C PHE A 89 -8.31 -11.28 2.50
N SER A 90 -8.81 -10.07 2.28
CA SER A 90 -9.46 -9.70 1.03
C SER A 90 -8.46 -9.64 -0.14
N LEU A 91 -7.26 -9.10 0.09
CA LEU A 91 -6.17 -9.11 -0.89
C LEU A 91 -5.75 -10.54 -1.24
N TRP A 92 -5.46 -11.36 -0.23
CA TRP A 92 -5.13 -12.78 -0.42
C TRP A 92 -6.21 -13.53 -1.20
N MET A 93 -7.49 -13.30 -0.88
CA MET A 93 -8.60 -13.92 -1.57
C MET A 93 -8.67 -13.48 -3.04
N SER A 94 -8.41 -12.20 -3.32
CA SER A 94 -8.34 -11.65 -4.67
C SER A 94 -7.23 -12.32 -5.48
N ASP A 95 -6.03 -12.40 -4.91
CA ASP A 95 -4.88 -13.01 -5.57
C ASP A 95 -5.10 -14.49 -5.84
N LEU A 96 -5.66 -15.22 -4.87
CA LEU A 96 -6.03 -16.62 -5.07
C LEU A 96 -7.06 -16.80 -6.17
N ARG A 97 -8.07 -15.92 -6.25
CA ARG A 97 -9.08 -15.97 -7.31
C ARG A 97 -8.47 -15.68 -8.67
N ALA A 98 -7.64 -14.66 -8.79
CA ALA A 98 -6.94 -14.33 -10.03
C ALA A 98 -6.03 -15.48 -10.48
N ALA A 99 -5.28 -16.09 -9.56
CA ALA A 99 -4.39 -17.21 -9.86
C ALA A 99 -5.12 -18.51 -10.25
N ASN A 100 -6.38 -18.67 -9.83
CA ASN A 100 -7.17 -19.89 -10.05
C ASN A 100 -8.39 -19.66 -10.96
N GLU A 101 -8.48 -18.51 -11.66
CA GLU A 101 -9.65 -18.13 -12.45
C GLU A 101 -10.04 -19.20 -13.48
N GLU A 102 -9.07 -19.87 -14.10
CA GLU A 102 -9.30 -20.95 -15.07
C GLU A 102 -9.89 -22.23 -14.45
N ASN A 103 -9.80 -22.41 -13.12
CA ASN A 103 -10.27 -23.61 -12.41
C ASN A 103 -11.63 -23.41 -11.72
N ILE A 104 -12.18 -22.20 -11.71
CA ILE A 104 -13.45 -21.90 -11.04
C ILE A 104 -14.59 -21.94 -12.07
N THR A 105 -15.41 -22.98 -12.01
CA THR A 105 -16.68 -23.03 -12.76
C THR A 105 -17.81 -22.57 -11.86
N ILE A 106 -18.37 -21.38 -12.13
CA ILE A 106 -19.57 -20.88 -11.47
C ILE A 106 -20.77 -21.31 -12.30
N ASN A 107 -21.59 -22.22 -11.77
CA ASN A 107 -22.84 -22.61 -12.41
C ASN A 107 -23.97 -21.69 -11.90
N ASP A 108 -24.41 -20.74 -12.74
CA ASP A 108 -25.50 -19.80 -12.42
C ASP A 108 -26.90 -20.44 -12.53
N ASN A 109 -27.03 -21.75 -12.32
CA ASN A 109 -28.30 -22.47 -12.42
C ASN A 109 -29.13 -22.43 -11.13
N TRP A 110 -28.65 -21.77 -10.08
CA TRP A 110 -29.35 -21.60 -8.79
C TRP A 110 -30.78 -21.01 -8.90
N PRO A 111 -31.12 -20.10 -9.85
CA PRO A 111 -32.48 -19.58 -9.95
C PRO A 111 -33.52 -20.66 -10.31
N ASN A 112 -33.09 -21.76 -10.94
CA ASN A 112 -33.96 -22.87 -11.33
C ASN A 112 -34.45 -23.72 -10.14
N TYR A 113 -33.91 -23.47 -8.95
CA TYR A 113 -34.23 -24.22 -7.73
C TYR A 113 -34.96 -23.37 -6.68
N LEU A 114 -35.34 -22.13 -7.01
CA LEU A 114 -36.16 -21.29 -6.14
C LEU A 114 -37.62 -21.77 -6.16
N PRO A 115 -38.23 -22.12 -5.02
CA PRO A 115 -39.66 -22.35 -4.95
C PRO A 115 -40.43 -21.04 -5.22
N ASN A 116 -41.54 -21.13 -5.96
CA ASN A 116 -42.47 -20.02 -6.21
C ASN A 116 -43.08 -19.45 -4.92
#